data_AF-A0A6J4J345-F1
#
_entry.id   AF-A0A6J4J345-F1
#
_cell.length_a   1.000
_cell.length_b   1.000
_cell.length_c   1.000
_cell.angle_alpha   90.00
_cell.angle_beta   90.00
_cell.angle_gamma   90.00
#
_symmetry.space_group_name_H-M   'P 1'
#
loop_
_entity.id
_entity.type
_entity.pdbx_description
1 polymer ?
#
loop_
_entity_poly.entity_id
_entity_poly.type
_entity_poly.pdbx_seq_one_letter_code
_entity_poly.pdbx_strand_id
1 'polypeptide(L)'
;MRPFKYSTAKNPQAATQLVTGNPQAKFLAGGTNLLDLMKEDVERPTELVDITRLNLTQIQLLPKGPNQGGVSLGGLGKNTDTANHPLVRQNFPLLTQAILAGASAQIRNMATNGGNLNQRTRCSYFYDTAMPCNKREPGSGCGA
;
A
#
# COMPACT_ATOMS: atom_id res chain seq x y z
N MET A 1 3.81 7.90 17.83
CA MET A 1 4.73 7.70 16.69
C MET A 1 6.17 7.91 17.14
N ARG A 2 7.07 6.99 16.80
CA ARG A 2 8.49 7.04 17.16
C ARG A 2 9.29 7.85 16.13
N PRO A 3 10.46 8.43 16.48
CA PRO A 3 11.35 9.05 15.51
C PRO A 3 11.81 8.05 14.45
N PHE A 4 11.91 8.50 13.20
CA PHE A 4 12.39 7.71 12.06
C PHE A 4 13.18 8.59 11.10
N LYS A 5 14.09 7.97 10.34
CA LYS A 5 14.76 8.60 9.20
C LYS A 5 13.80 8.67 8.01
N TYR A 6 13.80 9.78 7.29
CA TYR A 6 13.06 9.91 6.02
C TYR A 6 14.04 9.92 4.86
N SER A 7 13.86 9.01 3.91
CA SER A 7 14.70 8.88 2.73
C SER A 7 13.85 8.89 1.47
N THR A 8 14.33 9.51 0.41
CA THR A 8 13.68 9.47 -0.91
C THR A 8 14.43 8.55 -1.84
N ALA A 9 13.74 7.68 -2.56
CA ALA A 9 14.36 6.84 -3.58
C ALA A 9 14.33 7.51 -4.98
N LYS A 10 15.43 7.37 -5.73
CA LYS A 10 15.54 7.91 -7.10
C LYS A 10 15.02 6.94 -8.17
N ASN A 11 15.02 5.64 -7.88
CA ASN A 11 14.55 4.57 -8.76
C ASN A 11 14.14 3.35 -7.90
N PRO A 12 13.45 2.35 -8.48
CA PRO A 12 13.02 1.16 -7.74
C PRO A 12 14.17 0.37 -7.11
N GLN A 13 15.31 0.27 -7.79
CA GLN A 13 16.47 -0.47 -7.32
C GLN A 13 17.03 0.15 -6.04
N ALA A 14 17.21 1.48 -6.01
CA ALA A 14 17.65 2.21 -4.84
C ALA A 14 16.65 2.13 -3.68
N ALA A 15 15.34 2.16 -3.98
CA ALA A 15 14.29 1.98 -2.97
C ALA A 15 14.43 0.60 -2.30
N THR A 16 14.54 -0.45 -3.12
CA THR A 16 14.71 -1.83 -2.64
C THR A 16 15.99 -1.97 -1.83
N GLN A 17 17.10 -1.42 -2.29
CA GLN A 17 18.38 -1.46 -1.56
C GLN A 17 18.27 -0.87 -0.15
N LEU A 18 17.61 0.29 0.01
CA LEU A 18 17.39 0.89 1.32
C LEU A 18 16.57 -0.01 2.24
N VAL A 19 15.49 -0.62 1.73
CA VAL A 19 14.64 -1.52 2.54
C VAL A 19 15.32 -2.85 2.84
N THR A 20 16.11 -3.41 1.91
CA THR A 20 16.86 -4.64 2.17
C THR A 20 18.04 -4.43 3.11
N GLY A 21 18.64 -3.22 3.10
CA GLY A 21 19.75 -2.86 3.98
C GLY A 21 19.32 -2.55 5.42
N ASN A 22 18.03 -2.30 5.66
CA ASN A 22 17.46 -2.05 6.97
C ASN A 22 16.13 -2.83 7.12
N PRO A 23 16.12 -3.98 7.84
CA PRO A 23 14.91 -4.80 8.03
C PRO A 23 13.73 -4.08 8.70
N GLN A 24 13.99 -2.96 9.37
CA GLN A 24 12.97 -2.11 9.99
C GLN A 24 12.55 -0.93 9.11
N ALA A 25 13.13 -0.77 7.91
CA ALA A 25 12.66 0.22 6.95
C ALA A 25 11.35 -0.23 6.29
N LYS A 26 10.52 0.75 5.92
CA LYS A 26 9.27 0.51 5.19
C LYS A 26 9.15 1.47 4.02
N PHE A 27 8.56 0.99 2.92
CA PHE A 27 8.17 1.88 1.83
C PHE A 27 7.02 2.79 2.25
N LEU A 28 7.11 4.07 1.88
CA LEU A 28 6.04 5.05 2.03
C LEU A 28 5.50 5.44 0.64
N ALA A 29 4.23 5.11 0.41
CA ALA A 29 3.46 5.55 -0.75
C ALA A 29 2.39 6.57 -0.32
N GLY A 30 1.09 6.24 -0.44
CA GLY A 30 0.00 7.11 -0.03
C GLY A 30 -0.13 7.36 1.48
N GLY A 31 0.54 6.56 2.32
CA GLY A 31 0.55 6.71 3.78
C GLY A 31 -0.77 6.39 4.51
N THR A 32 -1.86 6.15 3.79
CA THR A 32 -3.23 6.02 4.34
C THR A 32 -3.46 4.83 5.27
N ASN A 33 -2.55 3.85 5.31
CA ASN A 33 -2.56 2.77 6.31
C ASN A 33 -1.25 2.69 7.12
N LEU A 34 -0.09 2.93 6.51
CA LEU A 34 1.18 2.87 7.26
C LEU A 34 1.26 3.95 8.34
N LEU A 35 0.92 5.20 8.02
CA LEU A 35 1.00 6.30 8.98
C LEU A 35 -0.05 6.18 10.10
N ASP A 36 -1.18 5.56 9.80
CA ASP A 36 -2.22 5.18 10.77
C ASP A 36 -1.63 4.19 11.80
N LEU A 37 -1.10 3.06 11.32
CA LEU A 37 -0.46 2.06 12.18
C LEU A 37 0.76 2.58 12.96
N MET A 38 1.48 3.55 12.43
CA MET A 38 2.58 4.21 13.14
C MET A 38 2.11 5.15 14.26
N LYS A 39 0.92 5.74 14.14
CA LYS A 39 0.32 6.56 15.21
C LYS A 39 -0.10 5.67 16.37
N GLU A 40 -0.69 4.53 16.06
CA GLU A 40 -1.13 3.49 17.00
C GLU A 40 0.03 2.65 17.58
N ASP A 41 1.29 2.99 17.25
CA ASP A 41 2.51 2.29 17.66
C ASP A 41 2.57 0.79 17.28
N VAL A 42 1.74 0.36 16.32
CA VAL A 42 1.71 -0.99 15.75
C VAL A 42 2.85 -1.20 14.75
N GLU A 43 3.07 -0.24 13.85
CA GLU A 43 4.22 -0.23 12.94
C GLU A 43 5.28 0.73 13.49
N ARG A 44 6.51 0.23 13.67
CA ARG A 44 7.60 0.97 14.30
C ARG A 44 8.84 1.04 13.40
N PRO A 45 8.73 1.55 12.15
CA PRO A 45 9.87 1.57 11.26
C PRO A 45 10.92 2.58 11.74
N THR A 46 12.19 2.24 11.55
CA THR A 46 13.31 3.18 11.82
C THR A 46 13.60 4.09 10.63
N GLU A 47 13.11 3.72 9.45
CA GLU A 47 13.25 4.49 8.22
C GLU A 47 12.01 4.36 7.32
N LEU A 48 11.54 5.49 6.81
CA LEU A 48 10.55 5.54 5.75
C LEU A 48 11.22 5.89 4.44
N VAL A 49 11.06 5.00 3.45
CA VAL A 49 11.56 5.18 2.09
C VAL A 49 10.42 5.66 1.21
N ASP A 50 10.37 6.96 0.97
CA ASP A 50 9.41 7.60 0.07
C ASP A 50 9.65 7.16 -1.37
N ILE A 51 8.64 6.49 -1.92
CA ILE A 51 8.62 6.01 -3.30
C ILE A 51 7.65 6.82 -4.17
N THR A 52 6.97 7.84 -3.65
CA THR A 52 5.90 8.58 -4.36
C THR A 52 6.38 9.28 -5.63
N ARG A 53 7.68 9.52 -5.76
CA ARG A 53 8.31 10.18 -6.92
C ARG A 53 8.75 9.21 -8.02
N LEU A 54 8.62 7.90 -7.81
CA LEU A 54 8.98 6.91 -8.81
C LEU A 54 7.90 6.85 -9.90
N ASN A 55 8.32 6.72 -11.16
CA ASN A 55 7.41 6.62 -12.30
C ASN A 55 6.79 5.21 -12.42
N LEU A 56 5.98 4.82 -11.43
CA LEU A 56 5.30 3.51 -11.35
C LEU A 56 3.77 3.68 -11.33
N THR A 57 3.26 4.64 -12.09
CA THR A 57 1.83 5.02 -12.13
C THR A 57 1.11 4.54 -13.39
N GLN A 58 1.84 4.02 -14.37
CA GLN A 58 1.30 3.71 -15.70
C GLN A 58 0.18 2.65 -15.65
N ILE A 59 -0.86 2.89 -16.44
CA ILE A 59 -1.94 1.93 -16.72
C ILE A 59 -1.88 1.62 -18.21
N GLN A 60 -1.69 0.35 -18.57
CA GLN A 60 -1.53 -0.05 -19.97
C GLN A 60 -2.11 -1.43 -20.24
N LEU A 61 -2.60 -1.63 -21.46
CA LEU A 61 -2.97 -2.97 -21.92
C LEU A 61 -1.72 -3.83 -22.07
N LEU A 62 -1.83 -5.08 -21.64
CA LEU A 62 -0.84 -6.09 -21.93
C LEU A 62 -1.11 -6.68 -23.32
N PRO A 63 -0.07 -6.94 -24.13
CA PRO A 63 -0.21 -7.61 -25.41
C PRO A 63 -0.93 -8.96 -25.24
N LYS A 64 -1.75 -9.33 -26.23
CA LYS A 64 -2.37 -10.67 -26.26
C LYS A 64 -1.26 -11.72 -26.42
N GLY A 65 -0.91 -12.37 -25.33
CA GLY A 65 -0.03 -13.53 -25.27
C GLY A 65 -0.79 -14.79 -24.82
N PRO A 66 -0.09 -15.84 -24.34
CA PRO A 66 -0.72 -17.08 -23.84
C PRO A 66 -1.79 -16.84 -22.76
N ASN A 67 -1.71 -15.71 -22.05
CA ASN A 67 -2.66 -15.30 -21.01
C ASN A 67 -3.81 -14.41 -21.52
N GLN A 68 -4.09 -14.39 -22.83
CA GLN A 68 -5.17 -13.62 -23.47
C GLN A 68 -5.08 -12.08 -23.34
N GLY A 69 -3.95 -11.55 -22.86
CA GLY A 69 -3.73 -10.12 -22.63
C GLY A 69 -4.09 -9.69 -21.21
N GLY A 70 -4.50 -8.43 -21.02
CA GLY A 70 -4.91 -7.92 -19.71
C GLY A 70 -4.60 -6.43 -19.55
N VAL A 71 -4.60 -5.96 -18.30
CA VAL A 71 -4.17 -4.61 -17.93
C VAL A 71 -3.06 -4.69 -16.89
N SER A 72 -1.99 -3.92 -17.10
CA SER A 72 -0.99 -3.64 -16.08
C SER A 72 -1.36 -2.35 -15.36
N LEU A 73 -1.37 -2.39 -14.03
CA LEU A 73 -1.65 -1.26 -13.17
C LEU A 73 -0.40 -0.93 -12.37
N GLY A 74 0.15 0.27 -12.56
CA GLY A 74 1.29 0.75 -11.80
C GLY A 74 0.99 0.77 -10.30
N GLY A 75 1.93 0.26 -9.49
CA GLY A 75 1.78 0.15 -8.04
C GLY A 75 1.63 1.49 -7.31
N LEU A 76 2.07 2.59 -7.92
CA LEU A 76 1.90 3.96 -7.41
C LEU A 76 0.73 4.71 -8.04
N GLY A 77 0.03 4.11 -8.99
CA GLY A 77 -1.22 4.67 -9.53
C GLY A 77 -2.21 4.89 -8.38
N LYS A 78 -2.84 6.07 -8.34
CA LYS A 78 -3.84 6.37 -7.30
C LYS A 78 -5.06 5.50 -7.51
N ASN A 79 -5.73 5.17 -6.40
CA ASN A 79 -6.99 4.44 -6.46
C ASN A 79 -8.05 5.19 -7.28
N THR A 80 -8.16 6.51 -7.08
CA THR A 80 -9.08 7.36 -7.87
C THR A 80 -8.77 7.32 -9.36
N ASP A 81 -7.49 7.44 -9.75
CA ASP A 81 -7.10 7.42 -11.15
C ASP A 81 -7.40 6.06 -11.78
N THR A 82 -7.10 4.98 -11.06
CA THR A 82 -7.35 3.60 -11.52
C THR A 82 -8.83 3.32 -11.70
N ALA A 83 -9.68 3.71 -10.74
CA ALA A 83 -11.12 3.52 -10.82
C ALA A 83 -11.78 4.36 -11.92
N ASN A 84 -11.19 5.50 -12.27
CA ASN A 84 -11.74 6.39 -13.30
C ASN A 84 -11.09 6.20 -14.68
N HIS A 85 -10.04 5.37 -14.79
CA HIS A 85 -9.35 5.15 -16.05
C HIS A 85 -10.27 4.52 -17.10
N PRO A 86 -10.38 5.06 -18.33
CA PRO A 86 -11.29 4.54 -19.35
C PRO A 86 -11.13 3.04 -19.63
N LEU A 87 -9.88 2.57 -19.76
CA LEU A 87 -9.59 1.16 -19.96
C LEU A 87 -10.14 0.27 -18.83
N VAL A 88 -10.05 0.72 -17.57
CA VAL A 88 -10.50 -0.03 -16.40
C VAL A 88 -12.02 0.00 -16.30
N ARG A 89 -12.65 1.17 -16.51
CA ARG A 89 -14.11 1.29 -16.48
C ARG A 89 -14.79 0.45 -17.56
N GLN A 90 -14.23 0.43 -18.77
CA GLN A 90 -14.83 -0.26 -19.92
C GLN A 90 -14.59 -1.77 -19.86
N ASN A 91 -13.38 -2.21 -19.52
CA ASN A 91 -13.00 -3.62 -19.64
C ASN A 91 -12.98 -4.36 -18.29
N PHE A 92 -12.91 -3.65 -17.16
CA PHE A 92 -12.81 -4.20 -15.80
C PHE A 92 -13.75 -3.48 -14.82
N PRO A 93 -15.06 -3.37 -15.11
CA PRO A 93 -15.99 -2.55 -14.33
C PRO A 93 -16.10 -2.98 -12.85
N LEU A 94 -15.95 -4.28 -12.55
CA LEU A 94 -15.95 -4.76 -11.17
C LEU A 94 -14.79 -4.17 -10.34
N LEU A 95 -13.62 -3.97 -10.94
CA LEU A 95 -12.47 -3.32 -10.27
C LEU A 95 -12.80 -1.86 -9.94
N THR A 96 -13.43 -1.15 -10.88
CA THR A 96 -13.92 0.22 -10.65
C THR A 96 -14.87 0.26 -9.46
N GLN A 97 -15.88 -0.61 -9.46
CA GLN A 97 -16.89 -0.66 -8.39
C GLN A 97 -16.26 -0.99 -7.03
N ALA A 98 -15.36 -1.98 -6.98
CA ALA A 98 -14.67 -2.36 -5.75
C ALA A 98 -13.86 -1.20 -5.15
N ILE A 99 -13.12 -0.46 -5.98
CA ILE A 99 -12.35 0.69 -5.51
C ILE A 99 -13.28 1.80 -5.00
N LEU A 100 -14.35 2.12 -5.75
CA LEU A 100 -15.26 3.22 -5.41
C LEU A 100 -16.13 2.94 -4.17
N ALA A 101 -16.43 1.67 -3.89
CA ALA A 101 -17.18 1.26 -2.70
C ALA A 101 -16.36 1.38 -1.40
N GLY A 102 -15.03 1.39 -1.49
CA GLY A 102 -14.13 1.41 -0.33
C GLY A 102 -13.64 2.83 0.04
N ALA A 103 -13.61 3.11 1.34
CA ALA A 103 -13.08 4.35 1.92
C ALA A 103 -13.76 5.65 1.43
N SER A 104 -13.16 6.80 1.75
CA SER A 104 -13.60 8.12 1.27
C SER A 104 -12.84 8.55 0.02
N ALA A 105 -13.34 9.58 -0.67
CA ALA A 105 -12.67 10.14 -1.85
C ALA A 105 -11.27 10.67 -1.51
N GLN A 106 -11.10 11.31 -0.36
CA GLN A 106 -9.83 11.85 0.13
C GLN A 106 -8.80 10.73 0.33
N ILE A 107 -9.22 9.61 0.93
CA ILE A 107 -8.35 8.44 1.10
C ILE A 107 -7.99 7.85 -0.27
N ARG A 108 -8.96 7.72 -1.20
CA ARG A 108 -8.69 7.20 -2.55
C ARG A 108 -7.76 8.08 -3.38
N ASN A 109 -7.78 9.39 -3.18
CA ASN A 109 -6.86 10.33 -3.83
C ASN A 109 -5.41 10.16 -3.34
N MET A 110 -5.22 9.65 -2.12
CA MET A 110 -3.89 9.42 -1.54
C MET A 110 -3.40 7.98 -1.73
N ALA A 111 -4.28 7.01 -1.51
CA ALA A 111 -4.01 5.57 -1.61
C ALA A 111 -3.53 5.20 -3.01
N THR A 112 -2.59 4.26 -3.06
CA THR A 112 -2.05 3.71 -4.30
C THR A 112 -2.46 2.26 -4.47
N ASN A 113 -2.45 1.75 -5.70
CA ASN A 113 -2.77 0.35 -6.02
C ASN A 113 -1.95 -0.63 -5.16
N GLY A 114 -0.63 -0.44 -5.08
CA GLY A 114 0.26 -1.29 -4.29
C GLY A 114 0.03 -1.14 -2.78
N GLY A 115 -0.25 0.07 -2.31
CA GLY A 115 -0.55 0.32 -0.89
C GLY A 115 -1.89 -0.28 -0.47
N ASN A 116 -2.89 -0.28 -1.36
CA ASN A 116 -4.21 -0.86 -1.11
C ASN A 116 -4.13 -2.38 -0.91
N LEU A 117 -3.36 -3.08 -1.75
CA LEU A 117 -3.13 -4.53 -1.62
C LEU A 117 -2.41 -4.91 -0.32
N ASN A 118 -1.51 -4.04 0.17
CA ASN A 118 -0.71 -4.28 1.37
C ASN A 118 -1.32 -3.67 2.65
N GLN A 119 -2.56 -3.20 2.60
CA GLN A 119 -3.21 -2.69 3.82
C GLN A 119 -3.40 -3.81 4.84
N ARG A 120 -3.26 -3.49 6.13
CA ARG A 120 -3.42 -4.46 7.21
C ARG A 120 -4.89 -4.62 7.64
N THR A 121 -5.17 -5.69 8.39
CA THR A 121 -6.49 -5.99 8.97
C THR A 121 -7.03 -4.86 9.84
N ARG A 122 -8.35 -4.82 10.05
CA ARG A 122 -9.06 -3.86 10.91
C ARG A 122 -9.50 -4.43 12.26
N CYS A 123 -8.97 -5.59 12.66
CA CYS A 123 -9.21 -6.17 13.97
C CYS A 123 -8.80 -5.20 15.09
N SER A 124 -9.71 -4.90 16.04
CA SER A 124 -9.46 -3.97 17.14
C SER A 124 -8.32 -4.44 18.06
N TYR A 125 -8.24 -5.73 18.37
CA TYR A 125 -7.14 -6.32 19.17
C TYR A 125 -5.78 -6.25 18.48
N PHE A 126 -5.76 -6.16 17.15
CA PHE A 126 -4.52 -5.94 16.41
C PHE A 126 -4.03 -4.50 16.57
N TYR A 127 -4.95 -3.52 16.57
CA TYR A 127 -4.66 -2.10 16.77
C TYR A 127 -4.29 -1.78 18.22
N ASP A 128 -4.98 -2.37 19.19
CA ASP A 128 -4.67 -2.18 20.59
C ASP A 128 -3.39 -2.96 20.97
N THR A 129 -2.32 -2.21 21.25
CA THR A 129 -1.02 -2.78 21.58
C THR A 129 -0.96 -3.40 22.98
N ALA A 130 -1.96 -3.14 23.84
CA ALA A 130 -2.08 -3.78 25.15
C ALA A 130 -2.70 -5.19 25.08
N MET A 131 -3.34 -5.55 23.98
CA MET A 131 -4.04 -6.85 23.81
C MET A 131 -3.15 -7.94 23.21
N PRO A 132 -3.29 -9.22 23.59
CA PRO A 132 -2.56 -10.32 22.95
C PRO A 132 -2.96 -10.47 21.47
N CYS A 133 -1.97 -10.56 20.56
CA CYS A 133 -2.22 -10.67 19.13
C CYS A 133 -1.09 -11.37 18.36
N ASN A 134 -1.31 -12.63 17.97
CA ASN A 134 -0.39 -13.45 17.19
C ASN A 134 0.05 -12.81 15.86
N LYS A 135 -0.79 -11.96 15.26
CA LYS A 135 -0.47 -11.25 14.01
C LYS A 135 0.53 -10.11 14.22
N ARG A 136 0.65 -9.58 15.44
CA ARG A 136 1.63 -8.57 15.83
C ARG A 136 2.87 -9.23 16.44
N GLU A 137 2.66 -10.17 17.35
CA GLU A 137 3.71 -10.92 18.05
C GLU A 137 3.36 -12.41 18.08
N PRO A 138 4.02 -13.26 17.26
CA PRO A 138 3.75 -14.68 17.20
C PRO A 138 3.88 -15.37 18.57
N GLY A 139 2.87 -16.14 18.96
CA GLY A 139 2.83 -16.85 20.24
C GLY A 139 2.16 -16.08 21.39
N SER A 140 1.86 -14.79 21.22
CA SER A 140 1.20 -13.97 22.25
C SER A 140 -0.28 -14.30 22.49
N GLY A 141 -0.92 -15.06 21.59
CA GLY A 141 -2.33 -15.44 21.67
C GLY A 141 -3.26 -14.64 20.75
N CYS A 142 -4.56 -14.89 20.81
CA CYS A 142 -5.59 -14.12 20.10
C CYS A 142 -6.56 -13.53 21.12
N GLY A 143 -6.61 -12.20 21.22
CA GLY A 143 -7.53 -11.51 22.15
C GLY A 143 -9.00 -11.48 21.73
N ALA A 144 -9.31 -11.86 20.48
CA ALA A 144 -10.67 -12.04 19.98
C ALA A 144 -11.28 -13.37 20.43
#